data_AF-A0AAV5MZK9-F1
#
_entry.id   AF-A0AAV5MZK9-F1
#
_cell.length_a   1.000
_cell.length_b   1.000
_cell.length_c   1.000
_cell.angle_alpha   90.00
_cell.angle_beta   90.00
_cell.angle_gamma   90.00
#
_symmetry.space_group_name_H-M   'P 1'
#
loop_
_entity.id
_entity.type
_entity.pdbx_description
1 polymer ?
#
loop_
_entity_poly.entity_id
_entity_poly.type
_entity_poly.pdbx_seq_one_letter_code
_entity_poly.pdbx_strand_id
1 'polypeptide(L)'
;MATTPTQTHPLLSLFLNPNVDFTTLADRCELYAEAQAELDFPVLRAAFCERLIACLTWLKDTQNDPIPRHLESQFITNSYPLAYPRFEPDTGQLCDYCLALAQILANRELPHDVEQTLSDLLFGLVCYLAAELKAPRWVRTANGIVPVHGGEL
;
A
#
# COMPACT_ATOMS: atom_id res chain seq x y z
N MET A 1 -32.34 -20.81 23.27
CA MET A 1 -30.87 -20.74 23.17
C MET A 1 -30.54 -20.33 21.76
N ALA A 2 -30.04 -19.11 21.55
CA ALA A 2 -29.61 -18.63 20.24
C ALA A 2 -28.13 -18.99 20.07
N THR A 3 -27.82 -19.85 19.10
CA THR A 3 -26.45 -20.11 18.66
C THR A 3 -26.03 -18.95 17.77
N THR A 4 -25.24 -18.01 18.31
CA THR A 4 -24.49 -17.05 17.50
C THR A 4 -23.44 -17.82 16.71
N PRO A 5 -23.47 -17.82 15.35
CA PRO A 5 -22.35 -18.35 14.59
C PRO A 5 -21.19 -17.38 14.79
N THR A 6 -20.15 -17.81 15.51
CA THR A 6 -18.84 -17.17 15.51
C THR A 6 -18.31 -17.27 14.08
N GLN A 7 -18.62 -16.27 13.24
CA GLN A 7 -18.02 -16.13 11.91
C GLN A 7 -16.54 -15.80 12.08
N THR A 8 -15.77 -16.83 12.40
CA THR A 8 -14.32 -16.76 12.45
C THR A 8 -13.86 -16.90 11.01
N HIS A 9 -13.55 -15.78 10.35
CA HIS A 9 -12.99 -15.86 9.00
C HIS A 9 -11.72 -16.73 9.04
N PRO A 10 -11.53 -17.64 8.08
CA PRO A 10 -10.37 -18.55 8.07
C PRO A 10 -9.05 -17.78 8.08
N LEU A 11 -9.01 -16.57 7.49
CA LEU A 11 -7.85 -15.68 7.51
C LEU A 11 -7.51 -15.13 8.91
N LEU A 12 -8.50 -14.99 9.81
CA LEU A 12 -8.24 -14.63 11.21
C LEU A 12 -7.57 -15.77 11.99
N SER A 13 -7.71 -17.02 11.52
CA SER A 13 -7.06 -18.19 12.10
C SER A 13 -5.64 -18.42 11.57
N LEU A 14 -5.22 -17.65 10.57
CA LEU A 14 -3.83 -17.64 10.11
C LEU A 14 -2.98 -17.00 11.21
N PHE A 15 -2.20 -17.80 11.93
CA PHE A 15 -1.36 -17.33 13.02
C PHE A 15 -0.28 -16.37 12.50
N LEU A 16 -0.20 -15.18 13.09
CA LEU A 16 1.01 -14.36 13.04
C LEU A 16 2.08 -15.11 13.85
N ASN A 17 2.87 -15.93 13.16
CA ASN A 17 4.07 -16.53 13.75
C ASN A 17 5.23 -15.56 13.57
N PRO A 18 5.90 -15.09 14.64
CA PRO A 18 7.03 -14.17 14.54
C PRO A 18 8.29 -14.80 13.91
N ASN A 19 8.32 -16.13 13.69
CA ASN A 19 9.45 -16.84 13.08
C ASN A 19 9.33 -17.06 11.57
N VAL A 20 8.34 -16.45 10.89
CA VAL A 20 8.26 -16.56 9.42
C VAL A 20 9.06 -15.46 8.73
N ASP A 21 9.59 -15.82 7.56
CA ASP A 21 10.35 -14.94 6.69
C ASP A 21 9.57 -13.68 6.28
N PHE A 22 10.29 -12.57 6.05
CA PHE A 22 9.69 -11.28 5.69
C PHE A 22 8.87 -11.32 4.39
N THR A 23 9.19 -12.24 3.46
CA THR A 23 8.41 -12.47 2.23
C THR A 23 7.03 -13.05 2.55
N THR A 24 6.97 -14.05 3.42
CA THR A 24 5.69 -14.62 3.89
C THR A 24 4.90 -13.61 4.73
N LEU A 25 5.57 -12.71 5.46
CA LEU A 25 4.89 -11.60 6.14
C LEU A 25 4.29 -10.61 5.14
N ALA A 26 4.99 -10.30 4.04
CA ALA A 26 4.47 -9.44 2.99
C ALA A 26 3.24 -10.05 2.29
N ASP A 27 3.28 -11.33 1.92
CA ASP A 27 2.14 -12.05 1.34
C ASP A 27 0.91 -12.02 2.26
N ARG A 28 1.13 -12.12 3.59
CA ARG A 28 0.05 -12.02 4.57
C ARG A 28 -0.53 -10.62 4.67
N CYS A 29 0.30 -9.57 4.59
CA CYS A 29 -0.17 -8.19 4.57
C CYS A 29 -1.12 -7.96 3.38
N GLU A 30 -0.78 -8.49 2.21
CA GLU A 30 -1.62 -8.41 1.01
C GLU A 30 -2.98 -9.11 1.24
N LEU A 31 -2.97 -10.35 1.73
CA LEU A 31 -4.20 -11.10 2.02
C LEU A 31 -5.08 -10.42 3.08
N TYR A 32 -4.48 -9.79 4.09
CA TYR A 32 -5.24 -9.06 5.10
C TYR A 32 -5.83 -7.76 4.56
N ALA A 33 -5.11 -7.04 3.71
CA ALA A 33 -5.59 -5.82 3.07
C ALA A 33 -6.74 -6.10 2.09
N GLU A 34 -6.62 -7.17 1.30
CA GLU A 34 -7.67 -7.64 0.40
C GLU A 34 -8.93 -8.04 1.18
N ALA A 35 -8.78 -8.88 2.20
CA ALA A 35 -9.90 -9.27 3.06
C ALA A 35 -10.57 -8.07 3.72
N GLN A 36 -9.80 -7.08 4.20
CA GLN A 36 -10.37 -5.86 4.78
C GLN A 36 -11.19 -5.04 3.77
N ALA A 37 -10.77 -4.99 2.51
CA ALA A 37 -11.48 -4.26 1.45
C ALA A 37 -12.80 -4.93 1.06
N GLU A 38 -12.85 -6.26 1.07
CA GLU A 38 -14.04 -7.05 0.72
C GLU A 38 -15.06 -7.19 1.86
N LEU A 39 -14.66 -7.00 3.13
CA LEU A 39 -15.53 -7.22 4.28
C LEU A 39 -16.43 -6.03 4.60
N ASP A 40 -17.74 -6.29 4.67
CA ASP A 40 -18.77 -5.34 5.12
C ASP A 40 -18.93 -5.27 6.65
N PHE A 41 -18.37 -6.23 7.38
CA PHE A 41 -18.57 -6.34 8.83
C PHE A 41 -17.56 -5.51 9.63
N PRO A 42 -17.99 -4.49 10.39
CA PRO A 42 -17.08 -3.56 11.07
C PRO A 42 -16.20 -4.22 12.14
N VAL A 43 -16.73 -5.25 12.83
CA VAL A 43 -15.99 -6.01 13.86
C VAL A 43 -14.86 -6.82 13.23
N LEU A 44 -15.11 -7.44 12.07
CA LEU A 44 -14.10 -8.23 11.37
C LEU A 44 -13.04 -7.33 10.74
N ARG A 45 -13.44 -6.19 10.15
CA ARG A 45 -12.51 -5.17 9.65
C ARG A 45 -11.54 -4.70 10.73
N ALA A 46 -12.02 -4.39 11.92
CA ALA A 46 -11.16 -3.99 13.04
C ALA A 46 -10.14 -5.08 13.41
N ALA A 47 -10.57 -6.34 13.48
CA ALA A 47 -9.69 -7.47 13.78
C ALA A 47 -8.63 -7.75 12.68
N PHE A 48 -8.94 -7.42 11.42
CA PHE A 48 -7.97 -7.46 10.32
C PHE A 48 -7.01 -6.26 10.35
N CYS A 49 -7.51 -5.05 10.67
CA CYS A 49 -6.65 -3.88 10.87
C CYS A 49 -5.62 -4.13 11.97
N GLU A 50 -6.03 -4.69 13.12
CA GLU A 50 -5.10 -5.01 14.22
C GLU A 50 -4.02 -6.02 13.79
N ARG A 51 -4.39 -7.06 13.03
CA ARG A 51 -3.44 -8.03 12.47
C ARG A 51 -2.51 -7.39 11.46
N LEU A 52 -3.03 -6.53 10.59
CA LEU A 52 -2.24 -5.80 9.59
C LEU A 52 -1.22 -4.88 10.27
N ILE A 53 -1.62 -4.14 11.31
CA ILE A 53 -0.72 -3.30 12.11
C ILE A 53 0.40 -4.13 12.73
N ALA A 54 0.08 -5.28 13.34
CA ALA A 54 1.08 -6.16 13.91
C ALA A 54 2.06 -6.69 12.85
N CYS A 55 1.54 -7.10 11.69
CA CYS A 55 2.35 -7.63 10.59
C CYS A 55 3.26 -6.55 9.99
N LEU A 56 2.75 -5.33 9.79
CA LEU A 56 3.52 -4.17 9.33
C LEU A 56 4.58 -3.75 10.34
N THR A 57 4.30 -3.84 11.63
CA THR A 57 5.29 -3.54 12.69
C THR A 57 6.45 -4.52 12.63
N TRP A 58 6.17 -5.83 12.55
CA TRP A 58 7.22 -6.85 12.38
C TRP A 58 7.97 -6.70 11.06
N LEU A 59 7.28 -6.34 9.97
CA LEU A 59 7.92 -6.10 8.68
C LEU A 59 8.86 -4.89 8.75
N LYS A 60 8.47 -3.82 9.45
CA LYS A 60 9.32 -2.65 9.69
C LYS A 60 10.58 -3.01 10.49
N ASP A 61 10.46 -3.87 11.49
CA ASP A 61 11.61 -4.34 12.29
C ASP A 61 12.53 -5.26 11.46
N THR A 62 11.96 -6.24 10.75
CA THR A 62 12.71 -7.25 9.98
C THR A 62 13.25 -6.74 8.65
N GLN A 63 12.75 -5.63 8.10
CA GLN A 63 13.24 -5.06 6.84
C GLN A 63 14.69 -4.57 6.92
N ASN A 64 15.16 -4.17 8.10
CA ASN A 64 16.54 -3.76 8.31
C ASN A 64 17.50 -4.94 8.53
N ASP A 65 16.98 -6.14 8.71
CA ASP A 65 17.80 -7.33 8.88
C ASP A 65 18.38 -7.79 7.53
N PRO A 66 19.60 -8.36 7.53
CA PRO A 66 20.17 -8.91 6.31
C PRO A 66 19.27 -10.02 5.76
N ILE A 67 19.09 -10.03 4.44
CA ILE A 67 18.28 -11.04 3.75
C ILE A 67 18.81 -12.43 4.14
N PRO A 68 17.96 -13.33 4.65
CA PRO A 68 18.36 -14.69 4.97
C PRO A 68 18.93 -15.41 3.75
N ARG A 69 20.04 -16.13 3.93
CA ARG A 69 20.74 -16.86 2.84
C ARG A 69 19.85 -17.83 2.07
N HIS A 70 18.81 -18.38 2.70
CA HIS A 70 17.87 -19.28 2.04
C HIS A 70 16.86 -18.57 1.13
N LEU A 71 16.71 -17.25 1.27
CA LEU A 71 15.85 -16.41 0.42
C LEU A 71 16.63 -15.66 -0.67
N GLU A 72 17.95 -15.53 -0.55
CA GLU A 72 18.79 -14.84 -1.55
C GLU A 72 18.52 -15.36 -2.98
N SER A 73 18.33 -16.67 -3.14
CA SER A 73 18.01 -17.30 -4.43
C SER A 73 16.67 -16.87 -5.02
N GLN A 74 15.71 -16.40 -4.21
CA GLN A 74 14.41 -15.88 -4.67
C GLN A 74 14.51 -14.44 -5.17
N PHE A 75 15.49 -13.68 -4.68
CA PHE A 75 15.76 -12.30 -5.12
C PHE A 75 16.77 -12.22 -6.28
N ILE A 76 17.46 -13.32 -6.58
CA ILE A 76 18.37 -13.40 -7.72
C ILE A 76 17.58 -13.91 -8.94
N THR A 77 17.41 -13.04 -9.91
CA THR A 77 16.78 -13.38 -11.18
C THR A 77 17.82 -13.27 -12.30
N ASN A 78 17.84 -14.26 -13.20
CA ASN A 78 18.82 -14.37 -14.30
C ASN A 78 18.48 -13.50 -15.53
N SER A 79 17.37 -12.74 -15.48
CA SER A 79 16.85 -11.95 -16.58
C SER A 79 16.43 -10.56 -16.07
N TYR A 80 16.78 -9.49 -16.76
CA TYR A 80 16.35 -8.15 -16.33
C TYR A 80 14.82 -8.10 -16.17
N PRO A 81 14.28 -7.74 -14.98
CA PRO A 81 12.84 -7.67 -14.79
C PRO A 81 12.25 -6.64 -15.76
N LEU A 82 11.39 -7.09 -16.68
CA LEU A 82 10.74 -6.18 -17.63
C LEU A 82 9.82 -5.17 -16.95
N ALA A 83 9.32 -5.51 -15.75
CA ALA A 83 8.47 -4.66 -14.94
C ALA A 83 8.81 -4.84 -13.46
N TYR A 84 8.97 -3.73 -12.76
CA TYR A 84 8.96 -3.69 -11.30
C TYR A 84 7.55 -3.29 -10.85
N PRO A 85 7.05 -3.81 -9.71
CA PRO A 85 5.79 -3.34 -9.16
C PRO A 85 5.90 -1.83 -8.89
N ARG A 86 5.08 -1.03 -9.56
CA ARG A 86 5.02 0.42 -9.39
C ARG A 86 3.64 0.82 -8.89
N PHE A 87 3.62 1.77 -7.97
CA PHE A 87 2.40 2.42 -7.53
C PHE A 87 1.99 3.44 -8.60
N GLU A 88 1.05 3.07 -9.47
CA GLU A 88 0.57 3.88 -10.60
C GLU A 88 -0.95 4.15 -10.49
N PRO A 89 -1.44 4.82 -9.43
CA PRO A 89 -2.84 5.24 -9.36
C PRO A 89 -3.15 6.32 -10.40
N ASP A 90 -4.39 6.33 -10.91
CA ASP A 90 -4.84 7.44 -11.76
C ASP A 90 -4.91 8.76 -10.97
N THR A 91 -4.79 9.88 -11.69
CA THR A 91 -4.89 11.23 -11.10
C THR A 91 -6.19 11.46 -10.31
N GLY A 92 -7.30 10.83 -10.70
CA GLY A 92 -8.54 10.85 -9.93
C GLY A 92 -8.42 10.13 -8.58
N GLN A 93 -7.85 8.92 -8.58
CA GLN A 93 -7.62 8.15 -7.35
C GLN A 93 -6.65 8.86 -6.40
N LEU A 94 -5.60 9.49 -6.94
CA LEU A 94 -4.68 10.32 -6.15
C LEU A 94 -5.39 11.50 -5.47
N CYS A 95 -6.31 12.17 -6.18
CA CYS A 95 -7.13 13.23 -5.58
C CYS A 95 -7.97 12.67 -4.42
N ASP A 96 -8.63 11.53 -4.61
CA ASP A 96 -9.46 10.90 -3.59
C ASP A 96 -8.64 10.51 -2.35
N TYR A 97 -7.43 9.96 -2.54
CA TYR A 97 -6.52 9.66 -1.43
C TYR A 97 -6.09 10.91 -0.66
N CYS A 98 -5.70 11.98 -1.36
CA CYS A 98 -5.34 13.25 -0.73
C CYS A 98 -6.52 13.83 0.06
N LEU A 99 -7.73 13.79 -0.51
CA LEU A 99 -8.95 14.27 0.14
C LEU A 99 -9.25 13.47 1.41
N ALA A 100 -9.23 12.13 1.33
CA ALA A 100 -9.49 11.26 2.47
C ALA A 100 -8.48 11.50 3.61
N LEU A 101 -7.19 11.62 3.30
CA LEU A 101 -6.15 11.91 4.28
C LEU A 101 -6.33 13.29 4.92
N ALA A 102 -6.60 14.32 4.12
CA ALA A 102 -6.86 15.67 4.64
C ALA A 102 -8.10 15.71 5.54
N GLN A 103 -9.16 14.98 5.21
CA GLN A 103 -10.36 14.87 6.05
C GLN A 103 -10.08 14.17 7.38
N ILE A 104 -9.22 13.14 7.39
CA ILE A 104 -8.80 12.46 8.62
C ILE A 104 -8.02 13.42 9.52
N LEU A 105 -7.02 14.13 8.96
CA LEU A 105 -6.22 15.10 9.71
C LEU A 105 -7.06 16.27 10.25
N ALA A 106 -8.07 16.72 9.50
CA ALA A 106 -8.91 17.84 9.92
C ALA A 106 -9.95 17.48 11.00
N ASN A 107 -10.41 16.23 11.07
CA ASN A 107 -11.59 15.85 11.86
C ASN A 107 -11.31 14.79 12.95
N ARG A 108 -10.09 14.28 13.08
CA ARG A 108 -9.75 13.23 14.07
C ARG A 108 -8.70 13.73 15.04
N GLU A 109 -8.93 13.49 16.33
CA GLU A 109 -7.87 13.54 17.33
C GLU A 109 -7.00 12.30 17.14
N LEU A 110 -5.80 12.51 16.61
CA LEU A 110 -4.81 11.46 16.38
C LEU A 110 -3.65 11.64 17.37
N PRO A 111 -2.95 10.55 17.73
CA PRO A 111 -1.66 10.67 18.39
C PRO A 111 -0.70 11.45 17.50
N HIS A 112 0.12 12.31 18.09
CA HIS A 112 1.04 13.20 17.37
C HIS A 112 1.95 12.46 16.36
N ASP A 113 2.43 11.26 16.72
CA ASP A 113 3.27 10.42 15.86
C ASP A 113 2.54 9.97 14.57
N VAL A 114 1.26 9.60 14.71
CA VAL A 114 0.41 9.18 13.59
C VAL A 114 0.03 10.39 12.73
N GLU A 115 -0.31 11.51 13.36
CA GLU A 115 -0.64 12.76 12.67
C GLU A 115 0.53 13.26 11.80
N GLN A 116 1.75 13.23 12.34
CA GLN A 116 2.95 13.60 11.60
C GLN A 116 3.18 12.67 10.41
N THR A 117 3.10 11.36 10.64
CA THR A 117 3.26 10.35 9.57
C THR A 117 2.23 10.54 8.44
N LEU A 118 0.96 10.80 8.78
CA LEU A 118 -0.09 11.04 7.79
C LEU A 118 0.08 12.39 7.08
N SER A 119 0.59 13.41 7.77
CA SER A 119 0.90 14.72 7.18
C SER A 119 2.03 14.63 6.16
N ASP A 120 3.09 13.88 6.47
CA ASP A 120 4.21 13.64 5.56
C ASP A 120 3.76 12.83 4.32
N LEU A 121 2.90 11.83 4.51
CA LEU A 121 2.30 11.07 3.42
C LEU A 121 1.42 11.96 2.53
N LEU A 122 0.56 12.80 3.11
CA LEU A 122 -0.29 13.73 2.37
C LEU A 122 0.57 14.71 1.56
N PHE A 123 1.65 15.25 2.16
CA PHE A 123 2.59 16.10 1.45
C PHE A 123 3.21 15.39 0.24
N GLY A 124 3.72 14.17 0.44
CA GLY A 124 4.30 13.35 -0.64
C GLY A 124 3.32 13.11 -1.79
N LEU A 125 2.09 12.71 -1.48
CA LEU A 125 1.04 12.46 -2.48
C LEU A 125 0.62 13.72 -3.24
N VAL A 126 0.47 14.85 -2.55
CA VAL A 126 0.14 16.13 -3.20
C VAL A 126 1.28 16.60 -4.10
N CYS A 127 2.54 16.45 -3.67
CA CYS A 127 3.69 16.73 -4.51
C CYS A 127 3.74 15.84 -5.75
N TYR A 128 3.48 14.54 -5.58
CA TYR A 128 3.41 13.58 -6.68
C TYR A 128 2.28 13.93 -7.67
N LEU A 129 1.07 14.17 -7.18
CA LEU A 129 -0.08 14.60 -7.99
C LEU A 129 0.23 15.91 -8.73
N ALA A 130 0.84 16.88 -8.07
CA ALA A 130 1.22 18.14 -8.70
C ALA A 130 2.27 17.94 -9.80
N ALA A 131 3.21 17.02 -9.62
CA ALA A 131 4.21 16.69 -10.63
C ALA A 131 3.57 16.00 -11.85
N GLU A 132 2.70 15.01 -11.62
CA GLU A 132 1.91 14.33 -12.66
C GLU A 132 1.06 15.31 -13.48
N LEU A 133 0.30 16.19 -12.81
CA LEU A 133 -0.56 17.17 -13.48
C LEU A 133 0.24 18.21 -14.28
N LYS A 134 1.44 18.55 -13.81
CA LYS A 134 2.35 19.51 -14.47
C LYS A 134 3.31 18.84 -15.46
N ALA A 135 3.26 17.51 -15.59
CA ALA A 135 4.14 16.78 -16.49
C ALA A 135 3.93 17.27 -17.94
N PRO A 136 5.01 17.53 -18.70
CA PRO A 136 4.88 17.95 -20.08
C PRO A 136 4.22 16.84 -20.90
N ARG A 137 3.00 17.09 -21.38
CA ARG A 137 2.25 16.14 -22.22
C ARG A 137 2.66 16.19 -23.68
N TRP A 138 3.31 17.29 -24.08
CA TRP A 138 3.82 17.48 -25.43
C TRP A 138 5.27 17.96 -25.44
N VAL A 139 6.03 17.47 -26.42
CA VAL A 139 7.40 17.90 -26.72
C VAL A 139 7.41 18.58 -28.09
N ARG A 140 8.11 19.71 -28.18
CA ARG A 140 8.35 20.38 -29.46
C ARG A 140 9.54 19.72 -30.16
N THR A 141 9.32 19.23 -31.37
CA THR A 141 10.33 18.64 -32.24
C THR A 141 10.51 19.48 -33.52
N ALA A 142 11.52 19.16 -34.34
CA ALA A 142 11.73 19.81 -35.63
C ALA A 142 10.54 19.64 -36.60
N ASN A 143 9.70 18.62 -36.39
CA ASN A 143 8.53 18.31 -37.22
C ASN A 143 7.20 18.78 -36.61
N GLY A 144 7.23 19.54 -35.50
CA GLY A 144 6.04 20.02 -34.81
C GLY A 144 5.93 19.55 -33.36
N ILE A 145 4.76 19.76 -32.76
CA ILE A 145 4.46 19.37 -31.37
C ILE A 145 3.94 17.93 -31.36
N VAL A 146 4.61 17.04 -30.63
CA VAL A 146 4.24 15.62 -30.51
C VAL A 146 3.97 15.25 -29.04
N PRO A 147 3.08 14.29 -28.77
CA PRO A 147 2.81 13.83 -27.41
C PRO A 147 4.01 13.06 -26.82
N VAL A 148 4.30 13.27 -25.53
CA VAL A 148 5.47 12.66 -24.84
C VAL A 148 5.30 11.15 -24.66
N HIS A 149 4.06 10.70 -24.45
CA HIS A 149 3.73 9.29 -24.26
C HIS A 149 2.94 8.72 -25.45
N GLY A 150 3.38 8.97 -26.69
CA GLY A 150 2.96 8.20 -27.88
C GLY A 150 1.45 8.02 -28.16
N GLY A 151 0.56 8.67 -27.41
CA GLY A 151 -0.89 8.60 -27.59
C GLY A 151 -1.32 9.64 -28.61
N GLU A 152 -2.07 9.21 -29.62
CA GLU A 152 -2.51 10.05 -30.73
C GLU A 152 -3.31 11.28 -30.27
N LEU A 153 -3.22 12.36 -31.06
CA LEU A 153 -3.84 13.66 -30.83
C LEU A 153 -5.37 13.61 -30.89
#